data_AF-C7PW59-F1
#
_entry.id   AF-C7PW59-F1
#
_cell.length_a   1.000
_cell.length_b   1.000
_cell.length_c   1.000
_cell.angle_alpha   90.00
_cell.angle_beta   90.00
_cell.angle_gamma   90.00
#
_symmetry.space_group_name_H-M   'P 1'
#
loop_
_entity.id
_entity.type
_entity.pdbx_description
1 polymer ?
#
loop_
_entity_poly.entity_id
_entity_poly.type
_entity_poly.pdbx_seq_one_letter_code
_entity_poly.pdbx_strand_id
1 'polypeptide(L)'
;MADPSAPEREAMRALAARVGDRANALAAEGCVAEVPALWETAIAGLSDKSSQALITLAYAWYQALHGEVEHGVRLAADLRDCAVSSVRSQVRVLIRNRVRVEPEVVERTWRAATGIPLPAWAFLSDADIDDVAEWIAASSWEESRALYGALAGRVTSQDIEYVLDEIVLGDVRLRTAVSVHRAVLVLGGDVGYRCLGDLPEVARVAGAAIVARDWNVLRACGTVELIVHGRAFLGGVHGVIAELMAAGDMAVSPAMAERVAALARDAQPWERRQVAADLAATGDVAMLGLVVGTDAESLDR
;
A
#
# COMPACT_ATOMS: atom_id res chain seq x y z
N MET A 1 -7.41 -7.42 14.34
CA MET A 1 -8.75 -6.82 14.55
C MET A 1 -9.31 -6.48 13.19
N ALA A 2 -10.58 -6.78 12.93
CA ALA A 2 -11.23 -6.36 11.70
C ALA A 2 -11.61 -4.87 11.77
N ASP A 3 -11.68 -4.21 10.62
CA ASP A 3 -12.29 -2.88 10.55
C ASP A 3 -13.76 -2.99 10.98
N PRO A 4 -14.24 -2.07 11.83
CA PRO A 4 -15.65 -2.07 12.25
C PRO A 4 -16.56 -1.94 11.04
N SER A 5 -17.72 -2.59 11.10
CA SER A 5 -18.73 -2.56 10.05
C SER A 5 -19.25 -1.14 9.77
N ALA A 6 -19.90 -0.92 8.63
CA ALA A 6 -20.44 0.40 8.31
C ALA A 6 -21.44 0.94 9.37
N PRO A 7 -22.37 0.13 9.92
CA PRO A 7 -23.26 0.57 11.00
C PRO A 7 -22.50 0.91 12.29
N GLU A 8 -21.48 0.13 12.67
CA GLU A 8 -20.66 0.42 13.85
C GLU A 8 -19.88 1.74 13.69
N ARG A 9 -19.29 1.97 12.50
CA ARG A 9 -18.62 3.24 12.20
C ARG A 9 -19.58 4.43 12.31
N GLU A 10 -20.80 4.29 11.81
CA GLU A 10 -21.81 5.34 11.90
C GLU A 10 -22.24 5.59 13.35
N ALA A 11 -22.45 4.53 14.13
CA ALA A 11 -22.73 4.65 15.56
C ALA A 11 -21.60 5.36 16.33
N MET A 12 -20.34 5.07 15.99
CA MET A 12 -19.17 5.73 16.59
C MET A 12 -19.06 7.20 16.17
N ARG A 13 -19.36 7.55 14.92
CA ARG A 13 -19.44 8.97 14.51
C ARG A 13 -20.52 9.72 15.27
N ALA A 14 -21.71 9.13 15.40
CA ALA A 14 -22.80 9.73 16.15
C ALA A 14 -22.45 9.90 17.64
N LEU A 15 -21.75 8.93 18.23
CA LEU A 15 -21.24 9.05 19.60
C LEU A 15 -20.21 10.17 19.71
N ALA A 16 -19.19 10.20 18.84
CA ALA A 16 -18.17 11.24 18.81
C ALA A 16 -18.77 12.64 18.67
N ALA A 17 -19.78 12.81 17.80
CA ALA A 17 -20.48 14.07 17.65
C ALA A 17 -21.17 14.51 18.95
N ARG A 18 -21.93 13.62 19.61
CA ARG A 18 -22.58 13.93 20.89
C ARG A 18 -21.59 14.28 22.00
N VAL A 19 -20.47 13.55 22.08
CA VAL A 19 -19.41 13.83 23.06
C VAL A 19 -18.76 15.19 22.76
N GLY A 20 -18.48 15.47 21.49
CA GLY A 20 -17.95 16.76 21.03
C GLY A 20 -18.88 17.94 21.34
N ASP A 21 -20.17 17.80 21.07
CA ASP A 21 -21.18 18.82 21.38
C ASP A 21 -21.22 19.12 22.88
N ARG A 22 -21.18 18.08 23.72
CA ARG A 22 -21.14 18.26 25.18
C ARG A 22 -19.81 18.87 25.64
N ALA A 23 -18.68 18.49 25.04
CA ALA A 23 -17.38 19.07 25.32
C ALA A 23 -17.36 20.58 25.00
N ASN A 24 -17.93 20.97 23.86
CA ASN A 24 -18.08 22.38 23.48
C ASN A 24 -18.97 23.15 24.45
N ALA A 25 -20.07 22.55 24.90
CA ALA A 25 -20.93 23.17 25.92
C ALA A 25 -20.18 23.38 27.24
N LEU A 26 -19.46 22.38 27.73
CA LEU A 26 -18.62 22.50 28.93
C LEU A 26 -17.58 23.61 28.79
N ALA A 27 -16.91 23.69 27.64
CA ALA A 27 -15.92 24.74 27.39
C ALA A 27 -16.57 26.14 27.40
N ALA A 28 -17.74 26.31 26.78
CA ALA A 28 -18.50 27.56 26.79
C ALA A 28 -19.01 27.95 28.19
N GLU A 29 -19.29 26.96 29.05
CA GLU A 29 -19.66 27.14 30.45
C GLU A 29 -18.44 27.47 31.35
N GLY A 30 -17.21 27.46 30.81
CA GLY A 30 -15.97 27.68 31.57
C GLY A 30 -15.42 26.42 32.27
N CYS A 31 -16.05 25.26 32.05
CA CYS A 31 -15.67 23.96 32.60
C CYS A 31 -14.66 23.21 31.70
N VAL A 32 -13.69 23.92 31.11
CA VAL A 32 -12.71 23.33 30.16
C VAL A 32 -11.94 22.15 30.77
N ALA A 33 -11.65 22.21 32.08
CA ALA A 33 -10.94 21.15 32.80
C ALA A 33 -11.72 19.81 32.87
N GLU A 34 -13.04 19.82 32.65
CA GLU A 34 -13.88 18.61 32.67
C GLU A 34 -13.92 17.89 31.30
N VAL A 35 -13.51 18.56 30.22
CA VAL A 35 -13.58 18.02 28.86
C VAL A 35 -12.76 16.73 28.69
N PRO A 36 -11.52 16.61 29.19
CA PRO A 36 -10.78 15.35 29.11
C PRO A 36 -11.50 14.17 29.77
N ALA A 37 -12.02 14.37 30.99
CA ALA A 37 -12.71 13.33 31.74
C ALA A 37 -13.95 12.82 31.00
N LEU A 38 -14.68 13.71 30.30
CA LEU A 38 -15.82 13.34 29.45
C LEU A 38 -15.40 12.39 28.33
N TRP A 39 -14.35 12.74 27.57
CA TRP A 39 -13.85 11.92 26.47
C TRP A 39 -13.28 10.59 26.96
N GLU A 40 -12.44 10.61 28.00
CA GLU A 40 -11.83 9.42 28.60
C GLU A 40 -12.89 8.46 29.14
N THR A 41 -13.95 8.96 29.78
CA THR A 41 -15.08 8.15 30.24
C THR A 41 -15.82 7.52 29.06
N ALA A 42 -16.07 8.27 27.99
CA ALA A 42 -16.71 7.74 26.79
C ALA A 42 -15.88 6.63 26.13
N ILE A 43 -14.55 6.79 26.07
CA ILE A 43 -13.62 5.78 25.54
C ILE A 43 -13.61 4.54 26.43
N ALA A 44 -13.45 4.71 27.75
CA ALA A 44 -13.41 3.60 28.70
C ALA A 44 -14.72 2.80 28.78
N GLY A 45 -15.85 3.44 28.45
CA GLY A 45 -17.16 2.78 28.39
C GLY A 45 -17.36 1.85 27.18
N LEU A 46 -16.46 1.86 26.20
CA LEU A 46 -16.53 1.00 25.01
C LEU A 46 -15.82 -0.33 25.27
N SER A 47 -16.47 -1.43 24.90
CA SER A 47 -15.95 -2.79 25.16
C SER A 47 -14.94 -3.27 24.13
N ASP A 48 -14.98 -2.73 22.91
CA ASP A 48 -14.10 -3.16 21.82
C ASP A 48 -13.02 -2.11 21.48
N LYS A 49 -11.83 -2.61 21.16
CA LYS A 49 -10.65 -1.77 20.87
C LYS A 49 -10.79 -0.93 19.60
N SER A 50 -11.61 -1.35 18.63
CA SER A 50 -11.80 -0.62 17.38
C SER A 50 -12.61 0.65 17.61
N SER A 51 -13.71 0.54 18.36
CA SER A 51 -14.53 1.65 18.81
C SER A 51 -13.76 2.59 19.72
N GLN A 52 -12.99 2.06 20.68
CA GLN A 52 -12.09 2.87 21.51
C GLN A 52 -11.11 3.70 20.65
N ALA A 53 -10.49 3.08 19.63
CA ALA A 53 -9.58 3.78 18.72
C ALA A 53 -10.28 4.88 17.90
N LEU A 54 -11.50 4.64 17.43
CA LEU A 54 -12.29 5.65 16.70
C LEU A 54 -12.65 6.86 17.57
N ILE A 55 -13.08 6.64 18.81
CA ILE A 55 -13.39 7.74 19.73
C ILE A 55 -12.11 8.45 20.21
N THR A 56 -11.02 7.72 20.44
CA THR A 56 -9.70 8.32 20.76
C THR A 56 -9.21 9.22 19.62
N LEU A 57 -9.40 8.81 18.37
CA LEU A 57 -9.08 9.63 17.21
C LEU A 57 -9.95 10.89 17.13
N ALA A 58 -11.25 10.78 17.40
CA ALA A 58 -12.14 11.94 17.46
C ALA A 58 -11.71 12.92 18.57
N TYR A 59 -11.28 12.39 19.72
CA TYR A 59 -10.72 13.19 20.80
C TYR A 59 -9.42 13.88 20.40
N ALA A 60 -8.52 13.18 19.69
CA ALA A 60 -7.29 13.75 19.15
C ALA A 60 -7.58 14.95 18.23
N TRP A 61 -8.55 14.81 17.31
CA TRP A 61 -9.02 15.90 16.46
C TRP A 61 -9.59 17.07 17.24
N TYR A 62 -10.46 16.78 18.22
CA TYR A 62 -11.04 17.80 19.09
C TYR A 62 -9.95 18.66 19.75
N GLN A 63 -8.96 18.01 20.38
CA GLN A 63 -7.88 18.69 21.08
C GLN A 63 -7.00 19.51 20.13
N ALA A 64 -6.66 18.94 18.97
CA ALA A 64 -5.87 19.62 17.95
C ALA A 64 -6.58 20.85 17.34
N LEU A 65 -7.92 20.89 17.34
CA LEU A 65 -8.70 22.02 16.83
C LEU A 65 -8.97 23.11 17.87
N HIS A 66 -8.95 22.77 19.16
CA HIS A 66 -9.28 23.70 20.26
C HIS A 66 -8.02 24.22 21.00
N GLY A 67 -6.86 24.21 20.34
CA GLY A 67 -5.62 24.82 20.85
C GLY A 67 -4.70 23.89 21.64
N GLU A 68 -5.12 22.64 21.90
CA GLU A 68 -4.33 21.63 22.64
C GLU A 68 -3.59 20.68 21.67
N VAL A 69 -2.82 21.25 20.74
CA VAL A 69 -2.17 20.51 19.65
C VAL A 69 -1.22 19.42 20.17
N GLU A 70 -0.43 19.71 21.21
CA GLU A 70 0.47 18.72 21.81
C GLU A 70 -0.30 17.51 22.39
N HIS A 71 -1.50 17.72 22.93
CA HIS A 71 -2.31 16.61 23.42
C HIS A 71 -2.93 15.83 22.26
N GLY A 72 -3.48 16.51 21.25
CA GLY A 72 -4.02 15.86 20.06
C GLY A 72 -2.98 15.00 19.32
N VAL A 73 -1.76 15.51 19.16
CA VAL A 73 -0.65 14.78 18.52
C VAL A 73 -0.22 13.56 19.35
N ARG A 74 -0.19 13.65 20.69
CA ARG A 74 0.10 12.48 21.54
C ARG A 74 -0.92 11.36 21.36
N LEU A 75 -2.21 11.69 21.43
CA LEU A 75 -3.28 10.72 21.20
C LEU A 75 -3.18 10.09 19.80
N ALA A 76 -2.90 10.88 18.77
CA ALA A 76 -2.70 10.37 17.42
C ALA A 76 -1.47 9.47 17.30
N ALA A 77 -0.37 9.80 17.99
CA ALA A 77 0.85 9.01 18.03
C ALA A 77 0.65 7.63 18.70
N ASP A 78 -0.21 7.55 19.73
CA ASP A 78 -0.58 6.28 20.37
C ASP A 78 -1.41 5.38 19.43
N LEU A 79 -2.10 5.97 18.46
CA LEU A 79 -2.92 5.28 17.46
C LEU A 79 -2.16 4.93 16.16
N ARG A 80 -0.89 5.30 16.02
CA ARG A 80 -0.12 5.16 14.75
C ARG A 80 -0.08 3.72 14.22
N ASP A 81 0.01 2.74 15.12
CA ASP A 81 0.12 1.31 14.81
C ASP A 81 -1.23 0.58 14.98
N CYS A 82 -2.34 1.32 15.00
CA CYS A 82 -3.67 0.75 15.13
C CYS A 82 -3.95 -0.26 14.01
N ALA A 83 -4.57 -1.39 14.36
CA ALA A 83 -4.95 -2.41 13.37
C ALA A 83 -6.12 -1.96 12.46
N VAL A 84 -6.86 -0.92 12.84
CA VAL A 84 -7.98 -0.37 12.08
C VAL A 84 -7.44 0.57 11.00
N SER A 85 -7.60 0.21 9.73
CA SER A 85 -6.97 0.90 8.59
C SER A 85 -7.42 2.35 8.49
N SER A 86 -8.73 2.57 8.60
CA SER A 86 -9.37 3.89 8.63
C SER A 86 -8.87 4.80 9.75
N VAL A 87 -8.58 4.25 10.94
CA VAL A 87 -7.99 5.05 12.04
C VAL A 87 -6.59 5.50 11.66
N ARG A 88 -5.74 4.60 11.15
CA ARG A 88 -4.39 4.97 10.69
C ARG A 88 -4.42 6.03 9.60
N SER A 89 -5.30 5.88 8.61
CA SER A 89 -5.47 6.88 7.53
C SER A 89 -5.77 8.26 8.12
N GLN A 90 -6.74 8.34 9.03
CA GLN A 90 -7.16 9.59 9.65
C GLN A 90 -6.12 10.17 10.62
N VAL A 91 -5.34 9.33 11.32
CA VAL A 91 -4.16 9.77 12.08
C VAL A 91 -3.17 10.46 11.16
N ARG A 92 -2.87 9.88 9.98
CA ARG A 92 -1.95 10.50 9.04
C ARG A 92 -2.46 11.84 8.52
N VAL A 93 -3.76 11.94 8.21
CA VAL A 93 -4.41 13.22 7.82
C VAL A 93 -4.31 14.26 8.94
N LEU A 94 -4.59 13.88 10.20
CA LEU A 94 -4.46 14.79 11.34
C LEU A 94 -3.04 15.34 11.44
N ILE A 95 -2.05 14.44 11.42
CA ILE A 95 -0.64 14.82 11.57
C ILE A 95 -0.21 15.72 10.41
N ARG A 96 -0.49 15.36 9.14
CA ARG A 96 -0.18 16.23 7.99
C ARG A 96 -0.80 17.63 8.13
N ASN A 97 -2.07 17.69 8.50
CA ASN A 97 -2.77 18.96 8.67
C ASN A 97 -2.15 19.82 9.76
N ARG A 98 -1.71 19.22 10.87
CA ARG A 98 -1.05 19.95 11.96
C ARG A 98 0.39 20.32 11.61
N VAL A 99 1.15 19.48 10.91
CA VAL A 99 2.52 19.78 10.47
C VAL A 99 2.57 21.04 9.61
N ARG A 100 1.55 21.28 8.78
CA ARG A 100 1.47 22.49 7.93
C ARG A 100 1.26 23.79 8.71
N VAL A 101 0.67 23.71 9.91
CA VAL A 101 0.34 24.89 10.73
C VAL A 101 1.41 25.10 11.81
N GLU A 102 1.84 24.02 12.48
CA GLU A 102 2.72 24.05 13.65
C GLU A 102 3.80 22.95 13.58
N PRO A 103 4.68 22.97 12.57
CA PRO A 103 5.61 21.86 12.29
C PRO A 103 6.52 21.53 13.47
N GLU A 104 7.04 22.55 14.16
CA GLU A 104 7.95 22.37 15.30
C GLU A 104 7.25 21.74 16.53
N VAL A 105 6.00 22.11 16.78
CA VAL A 105 5.20 21.56 17.88
C VAL A 105 4.89 20.09 17.61
N VAL A 106 4.47 19.77 16.38
CA VAL A 106 4.14 18.39 15.99
C VAL A 106 5.39 17.50 16.02
N GLU A 107 6.52 17.93 15.45
CA GLU A 107 7.77 17.15 15.47
C GLU A 107 8.25 16.88 16.89
N ARG A 108 8.32 17.92 17.73
CA ARG A 108 8.74 17.80 19.14
C ARG A 108 7.84 16.84 19.91
N THR A 109 6.52 16.99 19.76
CA THR A 109 5.54 16.18 20.47
C THR A 109 5.55 14.74 19.98
N TRP A 110 5.58 14.53 18.67
CA TRP A 110 5.65 13.20 18.06
C TRP A 110 6.91 12.46 18.52
N ARG A 111 8.07 13.11 18.48
CA ARG A 111 9.33 12.53 18.93
C ARG A 111 9.32 12.20 20.41
N ALA A 112 8.73 13.07 21.25
CA ALA A 112 8.59 12.81 22.67
C ALA A 112 7.67 11.60 22.96
N ALA A 113 6.59 11.43 22.18
CA ALA A 113 5.63 10.34 22.36
C ALA A 113 6.13 8.99 21.80
N THR A 114 6.83 9.01 20.66
CA THR A 114 7.16 7.81 19.89
C THR A 114 8.63 7.39 19.97
N GLY A 115 9.53 8.31 20.35
CA GLY A 115 10.97 8.10 20.31
C GLY A 115 11.58 8.16 18.90
N ILE A 116 10.80 8.45 17.85
CA ILE A 116 11.25 8.51 16.45
C ILE A 116 10.91 9.86 15.81
N PRO A 117 11.65 10.30 14.77
CA PRO A 117 11.30 11.51 14.02
C PRO A 117 9.95 11.36 13.29
N LEU A 118 9.35 12.47 12.85
CA LEU A 118 8.18 12.39 11.98
C LEU A 118 8.52 11.61 10.70
N PRO A 119 7.67 10.66 10.29
CA PRO A 119 7.85 9.97 9.02
C PRO A 119 7.70 10.91 7.83
N ALA A 120 8.36 10.59 6.70
CA ALA A 120 8.29 11.38 5.47
C ALA A 120 6.86 11.62 4.96
N TRP A 121 5.94 10.66 5.15
CA TRP A 121 4.53 10.81 4.75
C TRP A 121 3.83 12.01 5.44
N ALA A 122 4.35 12.48 6.59
CA ALA A 122 3.78 13.63 7.31
C ALA A 122 3.97 14.96 6.56
N PHE A 123 4.88 15.00 5.59
CA PHE A 123 5.22 16.20 4.82
C PHE A 123 4.60 16.22 3.43
N LEU A 124 3.84 15.18 3.05
CA LEU A 124 3.15 15.14 1.76
C LEU A 124 2.10 16.25 1.66
N SER A 125 2.00 16.90 0.50
CA SER A 125 0.91 17.83 0.22
C SER A 125 -0.34 17.06 -0.22
N ASP A 126 -1.52 17.62 0.02
CA ASP A 126 -2.77 16.98 -0.47
C ASP A 126 -2.82 17.04 -2.00
N ALA A 127 -2.28 18.10 -2.61
CA ALA A 127 -2.15 18.21 -4.07
C ALA A 127 -1.31 17.07 -4.66
N ASP A 128 -0.23 16.65 -3.99
CA ASP A 128 0.58 15.52 -4.49
C ASP A 128 -0.20 14.21 -4.45
N ILE A 129 -1.02 14.01 -3.42
CA ILE A 129 -1.87 12.82 -3.28
C ILE A 129 -3.00 12.84 -4.29
N ASP A 130 -3.67 13.98 -4.47
CA ASP A 130 -4.78 14.15 -5.41
C ASP A 130 -4.32 13.97 -6.85
N ASP A 131 -3.20 14.58 -7.25
CA ASP A 131 -2.66 14.47 -8.61
C ASP A 131 -2.23 13.02 -8.94
N VAL A 132 -1.63 12.31 -7.98
CA VAL A 132 -1.26 10.89 -8.15
C VAL A 132 -2.50 9.98 -8.12
N ALA A 133 -3.51 10.31 -7.32
CA ALA A 133 -4.78 9.60 -7.32
C ALA A 133 -5.53 9.76 -8.65
N GLU A 134 -5.51 10.95 -9.26
CA GLU A 134 -6.04 11.19 -10.60
C GLU A 134 -5.31 10.33 -11.64
N TRP A 135 -3.98 10.29 -11.59
CA TRP A 135 -3.17 9.42 -12.45
C TRP A 135 -3.54 7.94 -12.34
N ILE A 136 -3.76 7.44 -11.13
CA ILE A 136 -4.18 6.04 -10.88
C ILE A 136 -5.61 5.78 -11.34
N ALA A 137 -6.49 6.77 -11.21
CA ALA A 137 -7.91 6.68 -11.53
C ALA A 137 -8.22 6.95 -13.01
N ALA A 138 -7.21 7.21 -13.84
CA ALA A 138 -7.35 7.41 -15.28
C ALA A 138 -8.18 6.30 -15.93
N SER A 139 -9.07 6.68 -16.85
CA SER A 139 -10.04 5.77 -17.46
C SER A 139 -9.40 4.81 -18.49
N SER A 140 -8.19 5.12 -18.94
CA SER A 140 -7.42 4.32 -19.89
C SER A 140 -5.91 4.42 -19.63
N TRP A 141 -5.15 3.46 -20.16
CA TRP A 141 -3.68 3.51 -20.07
C TRP A 141 -3.06 4.64 -20.89
N GLU A 142 -3.72 5.07 -21.96
CA GLU A 142 -3.28 6.22 -22.76
C GLU A 142 -3.41 7.54 -21.96
N GLU A 143 -4.56 7.72 -21.30
CA GLU A 143 -4.78 8.85 -20.39
C GLU A 143 -3.81 8.82 -19.20
N SER A 144 -3.65 7.66 -18.56
CA SER A 144 -2.68 7.46 -17.47
C SER A 144 -1.26 7.84 -17.93
N ARG A 145 -0.86 7.43 -19.15
CA ARG A 145 0.45 7.79 -19.71
C ARG A 145 0.61 9.28 -19.97
N ALA A 146 -0.44 9.95 -20.46
CA ALA A 146 -0.43 11.39 -20.63
C ALA A 146 -0.24 12.13 -19.29
N LEU A 147 -0.97 11.69 -18.26
CA LEU A 147 -0.83 12.20 -16.89
C LEU A 147 0.55 11.91 -16.30
N TYR A 148 1.12 10.72 -16.52
CA TYR A 148 2.50 10.41 -16.13
C TYR A 148 3.50 11.41 -16.70
N GLY A 149 3.35 11.78 -17.98
CA GLY A 149 4.19 12.79 -18.63
C GLY A 149 4.02 14.19 -18.01
N ALA A 150 2.78 14.60 -17.73
CA ALA A 150 2.47 15.88 -17.10
C ALA A 150 2.97 15.97 -15.64
N LEU A 151 2.96 14.84 -14.93
CA LEU A 151 3.32 14.73 -13.52
C LEU A 151 4.74 14.18 -13.30
N ALA A 152 5.56 14.09 -14.35
CA ALA A 152 6.83 13.35 -14.36
C ALA A 152 7.72 13.66 -13.14
N GLY A 153 7.90 14.94 -12.79
CA GLY A 153 8.71 15.34 -11.64
C GLY A 153 8.21 14.82 -10.29
N ARG A 154 6.90 14.63 -10.14
CA ARG A 154 6.28 14.11 -8.91
C ARG A 154 6.28 12.59 -8.86
N VAL A 155 5.86 11.93 -9.95
CA VAL A 155 5.80 10.45 -10.02
C VAL A 155 7.17 9.78 -10.06
N THR A 156 8.23 10.55 -10.36
CA THR A 156 9.63 10.08 -10.27
C THR A 156 10.36 10.60 -9.03
N SER A 157 9.67 11.33 -8.14
CA SER A 157 10.25 11.80 -6.89
C SER A 157 10.55 10.65 -5.93
N GLN A 158 11.43 10.88 -4.95
CA GLN A 158 11.71 9.90 -3.90
C GLN A 158 10.50 9.64 -2.98
N ASP A 159 9.53 10.55 -2.96
CA ASP A 159 8.36 10.49 -2.09
C ASP A 159 7.19 9.72 -2.69
N ILE A 160 7.26 9.32 -3.97
CA ILE A 160 6.13 8.68 -4.67
C ILE A 160 5.65 7.41 -3.96
N GLU A 161 6.56 6.62 -3.37
CA GLU A 161 6.16 5.41 -2.64
C GLU A 161 5.32 5.73 -1.40
N TYR A 162 5.61 6.83 -0.71
CA TYR A 162 4.77 7.30 0.39
C TYR A 162 3.39 7.75 -0.10
N VAL A 163 3.32 8.47 -1.23
CA VAL A 163 2.04 8.89 -1.83
C VAL A 163 1.19 7.67 -2.22
N LEU A 164 1.79 6.67 -2.86
CA LEU A 164 1.09 5.44 -3.24
C LEU A 164 0.58 4.66 -2.00
N ASP A 165 1.36 4.63 -0.92
CA ASP A 165 0.93 4.03 0.34
C ASP A 165 -0.23 4.81 0.99
N GLU A 166 -0.23 6.14 0.93
CA GLU A 166 -1.35 6.96 1.40
C GLU A 166 -2.64 6.66 0.66
N ILE A 167 -2.57 6.51 -0.67
CA ILE A 167 -3.73 6.21 -1.51
C ILE A 167 -4.31 4.83 -1.15
N VAL A 168 -3.47 3.80 -1.01
CA VAL A 168 -3.92 2.45 -0.60
C VAL A 168 -4.49 2.44 0.83
N LEU A 169 -3.91 3.24 1.72
CA LEU A 169 -4.39 3.36 3.09
C LEU A 169 -5.76 4.06 3.17
N GLY A 170 -6.00 5.04 2.30
CA GLY A 170 -7.28 5.75 2.19
C GLY A 170 -8.37 4.94 1.46
N ASP A 171 -8.01 4.21 0.41
CA ASP A 171 -8.92 3.34 -0.34
C ASP A 171 -8.26 2.02 -0.74
N VAL A 172 -8.55 0.98 0.05
CA VAL A 172 -8.00 -0.37 -0.19
C VAL A 172 -8.41 -0.96 -1.54
N ARG A 173 -9.50 -0.48 -2.16
CA ARG A 173 -9.96 -0.94 -3.48
C ARG A 173 -8.98 -0.55 -4.59
N LEU A 174 -8.20 0.51 -4.37
CA LEU A 174 -7.16 0.96 -5.31
C LEU A 174 -5.87 0.15 -5.24
N ARG A 175 -5.74 -0.81 -4.31
CA ARG A 175 -4.51 -1.60 -4.13
C ARG A 175 -4.01 -2.26 -5.42
N THR A 176 -4.91 -2.84 -6.19
CA THR A 176 -4.57 -3.50 -7.47
C THR A 176 -4.07 -2.48 -8.49
N ALA A 177 -4.77 -1.35 -8.64
CA ALA A 177 -4.37 -0.29 -9.56
C ALA A 177 -3.01 0.32 -9.15
N VAL A 178 -2.80 0.59 -7.86
CA VAL A 178 -1.51 1.07 -7.31
C VAL A 178 -0.38 0.07 -7.59
N SER A 179 -0.64 -1.24 -7.46
CA SER A 179 0.38 -2.26 -7.75
C SER A 179 0.82 -2.24 -9.22
N VAL A 180 -0.11 -2.03 -10.16
CA VAL A 180 0.22 -1.87 -11.59
C VAL A 180 1.03 -0.59 -11.82
N HIS A 181 0.64 0.53 -11.21
CA HIS A 181 1.38 1.78 -11.37
C HIS A 181 2.79 1.72 -10.76
N ARG A 182 2.98 1.03 -9.63
CA ARG A 182 4.32 0.69 -9.11
C ARG A 182 5.15 -0.08 -10.13
N ALA A 183 4.54 -1.08 -10.77
CA ALA A 183 5.22 -1.83 -11.82
C ALA A 183 5.62 -0.92 -12.99
N VAL A 184 4.77 0.02 -13.40
CA VAL A 184 5.10 1.01 -14.43
C VAL A 184 6.31 1.87 -14.03
N LEU A 185 6.38 2.32 -12.77
CA LEU A 185 7.52 3.10 -12.27
C LEU A 185 8.81 2.28 -12.31
N VAL A 186 8.79 1.04 -11.82
CA VAL A 186 9.96 0.13 -11.82
C VAL A 186 10.42 -0.19 -13.24
N LEU A 187 9.48 -0.37 -14.17
CA LEU A 187 9.81 -0.66 -15.57
C LEU A 187 10.35 0.58 -16.32
N GLY A 188 10.25 1.79 -15.76
CA GLY A 188 10.77 3.01 -16.36
C GLY A 188 9.75 3.77 -17.21
N GLY A 189 8.51 3.91 -16.73
CA GLY A 189 7.49 4.77 -17.32
C GLY A 189 7.04 4.27 -18.70
N ASP A 190 7.61 4.81 -19.78
CA ASP A 190 7.25 4.47 -21.16
C ASP A 190 7.37 2.98 -21.49
N VAL A 191 8.41 2.30 -20.97
CA VAL A 191 8.55 0.84 -21.10
C VAL A 191 7.42 0.14 -20.37
N GLY A 192 7.10 0.60 -19.15
CA GLY A 192 5.99 0.10 -18.35
C GLY A 192 4.66 0.21 -19.10
N TYR A 193 4.36 1.36 -19.67
CA TYR A 193 3.14 1.55 -20.47
C TYR A 193 3.06 0.66 -21.70
N ARG A 194 4.18 0.44 -22.41
CA ARG A 194 4.20 -0.55 -23.51
C ARG A 194 3.91 -1.97 -23.00
N CYS A 195 4.50 -2.34 -21.85
CA CYS A 195 4.23 -3.61 -21.18
C CYS A 195 2.74 -3.78 -20.80
N LEU A 196 2.04 -2.71 -20.42
CA LEU A 196 0.60 -2.78 -20.15
C LEU A 196 -0.23 -3.13 -21.39
N GLY A 197 0.19 -2.67 -22.57
CA GLY A 197 -0.52 -2.87 -23.83
C GLY A 197 -0.08 -4.10 -24.65
N ASP A 198 1.09 -4.66 -24.37
CA ASP A 198 1.72 -5.67 -25.24
C ASP A 198 2.46 -6.75 -24.44
N LEU A 199 1.89 -7.97 -24.39
CA LEU A 199 2.47 -9.10 -23.67
C LEU A 199 3.85 -9.53 -24.21
N PRO A 200 4.11 -9.57 -25.53
CA PRO A 200 5.45 -9.69 -26.09
C PRO A 200 6.50 -8.72 -25.52
N GLU A 201 6.16 -7.45 -25.29
CA GLU A 201 7.08 -6.49 -24.66
C GLU A 201 7.37 -6.92 -23.21
N VAL A 202 6.37 -7.41 -22.46
CA VAL A 202 6.59 -7.94 -21.11
C VAL A 202 7.56 -9.11 -21.12
N ALA A 203 7.36 -10.09 -22.01
CA ALA A 203 8.22 -11.26 -22.12
C ALA A 203 9.68 -10.87 -22.47
N ARG A 204 9.85 -9.91 -23.38
CA ARG A 204 11.17 -9.37 -23.73
C ARG A 204 11.86 -8.73 -22.54
N VAL A 205 11.15 -7.92 -21.75
CA VAL A 205 11.71 -7.25 -20.57
C VAL A 205 11.98 -8.25 -19.44
N ALA A 206 11.09 -9.22 -19.22
CA ALA A 206 11.26 -10.27 -18.22
C ALA A 206 12.50 -11.13 -18.52
N GLY A 207 12.67 -11.60 -19.76
CA GLY A 207 13.86 -12.36 -20.16
C GLY A 207 15.17 -11.57 -19.97
N ALA A 208 15.17 -10.28 -20.30
CA ALA A 208 16.32 -9.40 -20.05
C ALA A 208 16.60 -9.23 -18.55
N ALA A 209 15.56 -9.05 -17.73
CA ALA A 209 15.68 -8.93 -16.29
C ALA A 209 16.23 -10.21 -15.64
N ILE A 210 15.82 -11.38 -16.14
CA ILE A 210 16.32 -12.68 -15.69
C ILE A 210 17.83 -12.80 -15.94
N VAL A 211 18.29 -12.49 -17.16
CA VAL A 211 19.71 -12.53 -17.52
C VAL A 211 20.52 -11.52 -16.69
N ALA A 212 19.96 -10.32 -16.47
CA ALA A 212 20.59 -9.29 -15.65
C ALA A 212 20.50 -9.55 -14.13
N ARG A 213 19.72 -10.56 -13.71
CA ARG A 213 19.34 -10.83 -12.32
C ARG A 213 18.69 -9.62 -11.62
N ASP A 214 17.93 -8.83 -12.36
CA ASP A 214 17.16 -7.70 -11.84
C ASP A 214 15.80 -8.18 -11.32
N TRP A 215 15.78 -8.53 -10.04
CA TRP A 215 14.58 -9.05 -9.39
C TRP A 215 13.46 -8.00 -9.25
N ASN A 216 13.78 -6.70 -9.22
CA ASN A 216 12.78 -5.65 -9.14
C ASN A 216 11.99 -5.56 -10.44
N VAL A 217 12.71 -5.49 -11.57
CA VAL A 217 12.11 -5.47 -12.91
C VAL A 217 11.32 -6.75 -13.16
N LEU A 218 11.85 -7.92 -12.78
CA LEU A 218 11.15 -9.18 -12.96
C LEU A 218 9.85 -9.27 -12.15
N ARG A 219 9.84 -8.77 -10.91
CA ARG A 219 8.62 -8.67 -10.10
C ARG A 219 7.58 -7.72 -10.71
N ALA A 220 8.03 -6.61 -11.29
CA ALA A 220 7.16 -5.68 -11.99
C ALA A 220 6.53 -6.33 -13.25
N CYS A 221 7.32 -7.05 -14.05
CA CYS A 221 6.81 -7.86 -15.17
C CYS A 221 5.73 -8.85 -14.70
N GLY A 222 6.03 -9.62 -13.63
CA GLY A 222 5.08 -10.60 -13.11
C GLY A 222 3.77 -9.98 -12.60
N THR A 223 3.83 -8.77 -12.05
CA THR A 223 2.65 -7.99 -11.64
C THR A 223 1.79 -7.62 -12.86
N VAL A 224 2.42 -7.14 -13.94
CA VAL A 224 1.72 -6.77 -15.18
C VAL A 224 1.10 -8.01 -15.84
N GLU A 225 1.82 -9.12 -15.93
CA GLU A 225 1.30 -10.39 -16.48
C GLU A 225 0.07 -10.87 -15.70
N LEU A 226 0.16 -10.91 -14.37
CA LEU A 226 -0.92 -11.39 -13.51
C LEU A 226 -2.16 -10.48 -13.58
N ILE A 227 -1.97 -9.17 -13.35
CA ILE A 227 -3.08 -8.23 -13.11
C ILE A 227 -3.66 -7.71 -14.42
N VAL A 228 -2.81 -7.39 -15.40
CA VAL A 228 -3.22 -6.70 -16.64
C VAL A 228 -3.54 -7.71 -17.73
N HIS A 229 -2.68 -8.72 -17.92
CA HIS A 229 -2.84 -9.72 -18.99
C HIS A 229 -3.57 -11.00 -18.55
N GLY A 230 -3.92 -11.13 -17.27
CA GLY A 230 -4.59 -12.32 -16.72
C GLY A 230 -3.76 -13.61 -16.82
N ARG A 231 -2.44 -13.50 -16.92
CA ARG A 231 -1.50 -14.62 -17.06
C ARG A 231 -1.00 -15.04 -15.68
N ALA A 232 -1.89 -15.69 -14.92
CA ALA A 232 -1.61 -16.05 -13.53
C ALA A 232 -0.37 -16.96 -13.38
N PHE A 233 -0.16 -17.87 -14.32
CA PHE A 233 1.00 -18.75 -14.30
C PHE A 233 2.31 -18.01 -14.55
N LEU A 234 2.41 -17.25 -15.65
CA LEU A 234 3.61 -16.45 -15.96
C LEU A 234 3.93 -15.49 -14.81
N GLY A 235 2.95 -14.69 -14.38
CA GLY A 235 3.14 -13.71 -13.33
C GLY A 235 3.53 -14.34 -11.98
N GLY A 236 2.93 -15.49 -11.64
CA GLY A 236 3.28 -16.22 -10.42
C GLY A 236 4.68 -16.82 -10.46
N VAL A 237 5.11 -17.36 -11.61
CA VAL A 237 6.48 -17.88 -11.76
C VAL A 237 7.51 -16.76 -11.72
N HIS A 238 7.33 -15.67 -12.47
CA HIS A 238 8.23 -14.52 -12.41
C HIS A 238 8.31 -13.92 -11.00
N GLY A 239 7.19 -13.91 -10.26
CA GLY A 239 7.17 -13.55 -8.84
C GLY A 239 8.05 -14.46 -7.97
N VAL A 240 7.99 -15.78 -8.17
CA VAL A 240 8.84 -16.75 -7.45
C VAL A 240 10.31 -16.58 -7.80
N ILE A 241 10.66 -16.45 -9.09
CA ILE A 241 12.05 -16.24 -9.52
C ILE A 241 12.61 -14.95 -8.90
N ALA A 242 11.82 -13.87 -8.92
CA ALA A 242 12.22 -12.60 -8.29
C ALA A 242 12.40 -12.73 -6.77
N GLU A 243 11.59 -13.52 -6.09
CA GLU A 243 11.72 -13.80 -4.65
C GLU A 243 13.03 -14.53 -4.33
N LEU A 244 13.37 -15.56 -5.10
CA LEU A 244 14.64 -16.31 -4.97
C LEU A 244 15.85 -15.42 -5.25
N MET A 245 15.80 -14.63 -6.33
CA MET A 245 16.87 -13.68 -6.67
C MET A 245 17.07 -12.64 -5.55
N ALA A 246 16.00 -12.12 -4.96
CA ALA A 246 16.08 -11.16 -3.86
C ALA A 246 16.65 -11.77 -2.57
N ALA A 247 16.34 -13.04 -2.30
CA ALA A 247 16.88 -13.77 -1.14
C ALA A 247 18.38 -14.10 -1.29
N GLY A 248 18.90 -14.12 -2.52
CA GLY A 248 20.27 -14.56 -2.82
C GLY A 248 20.46 -16.07 -2.71
N ASP A 249 19.39 -16.82 -2.46
CA ASP A 249 19.34 -18.28 -2.41
C ASP A 249 18.32 -18.77 -3.45
N MET A 250 18.76 -19.66 -4.32
CA MET A 250 17.93 -20.26 -5.37
C MET A 250 17.17 -21.50 -4.88
N ALA A 251 17.26 -21.84 -3.58
CA ALA A 251 16.53 -22.93 -2.99
C ALA A 251 15.01 -22.68 -2.98
N VAL A 252 14.27 -23.48 -3.74
CA VAL A 252 12.81 -23.42 -3.76
C VAL A 252 12.23 -24.14 -2.55
N SER A 253 11.48 -23.40 -1.72
CA SER A 253 10.76 -24.01 -0.60
C SER A 253 9.60 -24.91 -1.07
N PRO A 254 9.20 -25.92 -0.28
CA PRO A 254 8.03 -26.75 -0.62
C PRO A 254 6.74 -25.93 -0.88
N ALA A 255 6.54 -24.84 -0.15
CA ALA A 255 5.38 -23.97 -0.33
C ALA A 255 5.42 -23.20 -1.67
N MET A 256 6.60 -22.74 -2.10
CA MET A 256 6.77 -22.13 -3.42
C MET A 256 6.54 -23.15 -4.54
N ALA A 257 7.08 -24.37 -4.37
CA ALA A 257 6.91 -25.46 -5.31
C ALA A 257 5.42 -25.83 -5.49
N GLU A 258 4.69 -25.98 -4.38
CA GLU A 258 3.25 -26.24 -4.39
C GLU A 258 2.48 -25.10 -5.09
N ARG A 259 2.84 -23.84 -4.83
CA ARG A 259 2.25 -22.67 -5.49
C ARG A 259 2.45 -22.69 -7.00
N VAL A 260 3.67 -22.96 -7.47
CA VAL A 260 3.99 -23.05 -8.92
C VAL A 260 3.25 -24.22 -9.56
N ALA A 261 3.26 -25.39 -8.94
CA ALA A 261 2.55 -26.57 -9.44
C ALA A 261 1.03 -26.33 -9.53
N ALA A 262 0.46 -25.64 -8.53
CA ALA A 262 -0.95 -25.28 -8.54
C ALA A 262 -1.31 -24.38 -9.73
N LEU A 263 -0.50 -23.35 -9.99
CA LEU A 263 -0.69 -22.44 -11.14
C LEU A 263 -0.45 -23.15 -12.49
N ALA A 264 0.50 -24.08 -12.55
CA ALA A 264 0.83 -24.81 -13.77
C ALA A 264 -0.36 -25.59 -14.31
N ARG A 265 -1.19 -26.20 -13.44
CA ARG A 265 -2.33 -27.05 -13.85
C ARG A 265 -3.25 -26.38 -14.86
N ASP A 266 -3.50 -25.09 -14.72
CA ASP A 266 -4.40 -24.32 -15.58
C ASP A 266 -3.66 -23.53 -16.67
N ALA A 267 -2.33 -23.61 -16.69
CA ALA A 267 -1.49 -22.87 -17.64
C ALA A 267 -1.58 -23.43 -19.05
N GLN A 268 -1.64 -22.54 -20.03
CA GLN A 268 -1.60 -22.90 -21.44
C GLN A 268 -0.23 -23.50 -21.81
N PRO A 269 -0.15 -24.43 -22.77
CA PRO A 269 1.11 -25.05 -23.17
C PRO A 269 2.19 -24.05 -23.60
N TRP A 270 1.81 -22.95 -24.24
CA TRP A 270 2.76 -21.92 -24.66
C TRP A 270 3.33 -21.12 -23.48
N GLU A 271 2.57 -20.92 -22.39
CA GLU A 271 3.07 -20.26 -21.19
C GLU A 271 4.14 -21.12 -20.51
N ARG A 272 3.91 -22.44 -20.44
CA ARG A 272 4.89 -23.40 -19.90
C ARG A 272 6.18 -23.43 -20.72
N ARG A 273 6.06 -23.39 -22.05
CA ARG A 273 7.23 -23.30 -22.94
C ARG A 273 8.00 -21.98 -22.75
N GLN A 274 7.29 -20.86 -22.60
CA GLN A 274 7.92 -19.57 -22.34
C GLN A 274 8.72 -19.61 -21.03
N VAL A 275 8.11 -20.05 -19.94
CA VAL A 275 8.81 -20.19 -18.65
C VAL A 275 10.01 -21.13 -18.76
N ALA A 276 9.86 -22.27 -19.44
CA ALA A 276 10.97 -23.20 -19.62
C ALA A 276 12.15 -22.53 -20.37
N ALA A 277 11.88 -21.71 -21.38
CA ALA A 277 12.91 -20.93 -22.06
C ALA A 277 13.56 -19.89 -21.14
N ASP A 278 12.75 -19.18 -20.34
CA ASP A 278 13.22 -18.17 -19.39
C ASP A 278 14.10 -18.78 -18.28
N LEU A 279 13.73 -19.96 -17.79
CA LEU A 279 14.53 -20.72 -16.81
C LEU A 279 15.78 -21.35 -17.43
N ALA A 280 15.73 -21.78 -18.69
CA ALA A 280 16.94 -22.24 -19.36
C ALA A 280 17.99 -21.11 -19.45
N ALA A 281 17.54 -19.85 -19.58
CA ALA A 281 18.43 -18.68 -19.61
C ALA A 281 19.11 -18.38 -18.27
N THR A 282 18.57 -18.84 -17.13
CA THR A 282 19.25 -18.69 -15.82
C THR A 282 20.39 -19.68 -15.62
N GLY A 283 20.42 -20.77 -16.40
CA GLY A 283 21.32 -21.91 -16.19
C GLY A 283 20.97 -22.75 -14.95
N ASP A 284 19.82 -22.53 -14.33
CA ASP A 284 19.44 -23.18 -13.07
C ASP A 284 18.45 -24.33 -13.29
N VAL A 285 19.00 -25.55 -13.36
CA VAL A 285 18.28 -26.79 -13.69
C VAL A 285 17.25 -27.18 -12.62
N ALA A 286 17.45 -26.76 -11.37
CA ALA A 286 16.55 -27.10 -10.27
C ALA A 286 15.16 -26.46 -10.44
N MET A 287 15.12 -25.23 -10.96
CA MET A 287 13.87 -24.51 -11.24
C MET A 287 13.11 -25.08 -12.45
N LEU A 288 13.82 -25.59 -13.45
CA LEU A 288 13.22 -26.23 -14.63
C LEU A 288 12.36 -27.44 -14.24
N GLY A 289 12.83 -28.26 -13.30
CA GLY A 289 12.09 -29.45 -12.84
C GLY A 289 10.74 -29.14 -12.17
N LEU A 290 10.59 -27.94 -11.60
CA LEU A 290 9.36 -27.50 -10.92
C LEU A 290 8.27 -27.02 -11.88
N VAL A 291 8.65 -26.40 -12.99
CA VAL A 291 7.72 -25.81 -13.97
C VAL A 291 7.28 -26.84 -15.00
N VAL A 292 8.22 -27.67 -15.45
CA VAL A 292 7.97 -28.63 -16.52
C VAL A 292 7.09 -29.79 -16.01
N GLY A 293 7.09 -30.05 -14.71
CA GLY A 293 6.55 -31.28 -14.16
C GLY A 293 7.38 -32.48 -14.63
N THR A 294 7.31 -33.58 -13.92
CA THR A 294 8.06 -34.82 -14.21
C THR A 294 7.66 -35.52 -15.53
N ASP A 295 6.91 -34.87 -16.42
CA ASP A 295 6.59 -35.36 -17.77
C ASP A 295 7.72 -35.00 -18.76
N ALA A 296 8.97 -35.26 -18.37
CA ALA A 296 10.13 -35.17 -19.26
C ALA A 296 9.97 -36.04 -20.53
N GLU A 297 9.06 -37.03 -20.52
CA GLU A 297 8.72 -37.84 -21.70
C GLU A 297 7.95 -37.08 -22.81
N SER A 298 7.43 -35.87 -22.55
CA SER A 298 6.64 -35.12 -23.52
C SER A 298 7.39 -34.02 -24.28
N LEU A 299 8.61 -33.66 -23.85
CA LEU A 299 9.44 -32.62 -24.48
C LEU A 299 10.39 -33.15 -25.57
N ASP A 300 10.50 -34.47 -25.73
CA ASP A 300 11.31 -35.14 -26.77
C ASP A 300 10.53 -35.41 -28.09
N ARG A 301 9.35 -34.80 -28.28
CA ARG A 301 8.57 -34.85 -29.53
C ARG A 301 8.24 -33.46 -30.06
#